data_AF-A0A536ZNR6-F1
#
_entry.id   AF-A0A536ZNR6-F1
#
_cell.length_a   1.000
_cell.length_b   1.000
_cell.length_c   1.000
_cell.angle_alpha   90.00
_cell.angle_beta   90.00
_cell.angle_gamma   90.00
#
_symmetry.space_group_name_H-M   'P 1'
#
loop_
_entity.id
_entity.type
_entity.pdbx_description
1 polymer ?
#
loop_
_entity_poly.entity_id
_entity_poly.type
_entity_poly.pdbx_seq_one_letter_code
_entity_poly.pdbx_strand_id
1 'polypeptide(L)'
;AWDELATLAALARERGVKLHLDGARLWEAREFYAPKTLAEIAALFDSVYVSFYKGIGALAGAMLLGSQDFIGEARVWRRRQGGTLVQLHPLVASAAMRFDAQLAKMPAYRARALALGRALSAIDGLIVEPQPPQVNLFHLHLPAPAEAVAKARDQLAALEGAWLAQRIGEAQVPGWSTIEVYVGDNLLALDDATVVPLYVRLLERARAAA
;
A
#
# COMPACT_ATOMS: atom_id res chain seq x y z
N ALA A 1 -3.40 16.49 -8.55
CA ALA A 1 -2.68 15.68 -7.55
C ALA A 1 -1.92 16.54 -6.53
N TRP A 2 -0.69 17.00 -6.80
CA TRP A 2 0.08 17.81 -5.83
C TRP A 2 -0.57 19.16 -5.54
N ASP A 3 -0.92 19.92 -6.57
CA ASP A 3 -1.49 21.26 -6.41
C ASP A 3 -2.82 21.21 -5.65
N GLU A 4 -3.67 20.20 -5.91
CA GLU A 4 -4.91 19.99 -5.16
C GLU A 4 -4.65 19.76 -3.66
N LEU A 5 -3.63 18.95 -3.31
CA LEU A 5 -3.23 18.73 -1.93
C LEU A 5 -2.72 20.03 -1.29
N ALA A 6 -1.88 20.78 -2.01
CA ALA A 6 -1.35 22.06 -1.54
C ALA A 6 -2.46 23.12 -1.35
N THR A 7 -3.42 23.19 -2.27
CA THR A 7 -4.59 24.06 -2.17
C THR A 7 -5.48 23.66 -0.99
N LEU A 8 -5.74 22.36 -0.79
CA LEU A 8 -6.48 21.87 0.38
C LEU A 8 -5.78 22.26 1.68
N ALA A 9 -4.46 22.09 1.74
CA ALA A 9 -3.67 22.45 2.92
C ALA A 9 -3.68 23.94 3.22
N ALA A 10 -3.56 24.78 2.18
CA ALA A 10 -3.67 26.23 2.32
C ALA A 10 -5.06 26.64 2.82
N LEU A 11 -6.13 26.07 2.26
CA LEU A 11 -7.50 26.37 2.64
C LEU A 11 -7.82 25.94 4.08
N ALA A 12 -7.35 24.77 4.50
CA ALA A 12 -7.52 24.31 5.88
C ALA A 12 -6.84 25.27 6.86
N ARG A 13 -5.61 25.72 6.53
CA ARG A 13 -4.86 26.69 7.34
C ARG A 13 -5.57 28.04 7.42
N GLU A 14 -6.09 28.56 6.31
CA GLU A 14 -6.87 29.81 6.26
C GLU A 14 -8.10 29.73 7.17
N ARG A 15 -8.75 28.56 7.23
CA ARG A 15 -9.96 28.32 8.03
C ARG A 15 -9.67 27.87 9.47
N GLY A 16 -8.41 27.81 9.88
CA GLY A 16 -8.02 27.31 11.22
C GLY A 16 -8.32 25.83 11.45
N VAL A 17 -8.53 25.04 10.39
CA VAL A 17 -8.78 23.60 10.46
C VAL A 17 -7.45 22.85 10.50
N LYS A 18 -7.29 21.97 11.49
CA LYS A 18 -6.10 21.12 11.61
C LYS A 18 -6.13 19.98 10.60
N LEU A 19 -5.00 19.76 9.94
CA LEU A 19 -4.82 18.63 9.02
C LEU A 19 -3.93 17.55 9.62
N HIS A 20 -4.43 16.32 9.56
CA HIS A 20 -3.69 15.12 9.92
C HIS A 20 -3.45 14.27 8.69
N LEU A 21 -2.22 13.79 8.51
CA LEU A 21 -1.88 12.81 7.49
C LEU A 21 -1.84 11.40 8.10
N ASP A 22 -2.76 10.53 7.67
CA ASP A 22 -2.52 9.08 7.76
C ASP A 22 -1.50 8.68 6.68
N GLY A 23 -0.24 8.67 7.08
CA GLY A 23 0.90 8.32 6.24
C GLY A 23 1.31 6.86 6.37
N ALA A 24 0.36 5.93 6.58
CA ALA A 24 0.67 4.49 6.63
C ALA A 24 1.50 4.01 5.42
N ARG A 25 1.34 4.67 4.26
CA ARG A 25 2.10 4.42 3.02
C ARG A 25 2.77 5.68 2.46
N LEU A 26 3.20 6.61 3.33
CA LEU A 26 3.85 7.86 2.90
C LEU A 26 5.18 7.61 2.17
N TRP A 27 5.91 6.56 2.56
CA TRP A 27 7.18 6.18 1.92
C TRP A 27 6.99 5.89 0.43
N GLU A 28 5.92 5.17 0.12
CA GLU A 28 5.52 4.79 -1.23
C GLU A 28 4.91 5.98 -2.00
N ALA A 29 4.07 6.78 -1.33
CA ALA A 29 3.39 7.93 -1.92
C ALA A 29 4.36 9.03 -2.40
N ARG A 30 5.54 9.16 -1.79
CA ARG A 30 6.57 10.11 -2.22
C ARG A 30 6.94 9.93 -3.70
N GLU A 31 6.97 8.70 -4.19
CA GLU A 31 7.33 8.41 -5.59
C GLU A 31 6.25 8.84 -6.58
N PHE A 32 4.99 8.96 -6.14
CA PHE A 32 3.92 9.57 -6.93
C PHE A 32 4.06 11.10 -7.01
N TYR A 33 4.48 11.72 -5.91
CA TYR A 33 4.66 13.17 -5.80
C TYR A 33 6.06 13.66 -6.21
N ALA A 34 6.91 12.79 -6.79
CA ALA A 34 8.23 13.18 -7.23
C ALA A 34 8.19 14.47 -8.11
N PRO A 35 9.10 15.44 -7.89
CA PRO A 35 10.34 15.34 -7.10
C PRO A 35 10.19 15.69 -5.61
N LYS A 36 8.97 15.79 -5.06
CA LYS A 36 8.77 16.18 -3.66
C LYS A 36 9.43 15.23 -2.68
N THR A 37 10.06 15.81 -1.66
CA THR A 37 10.62 15.10 -0.52
C THR A 37 9.53 14.71 0.46
N LEU A 38 9.81 13.71 1.30
CA LEU A 38 8.93 13.33 2.41
C LEU A 38 8.64 14.53 3.34
N ALA A 39 9.64 15.38 3.56
CA ALA A 39 9.51 16.59 4.37
C ALA A 39 8.58 17.63 3.74
N GLU A 40 8.68 17.87 2.43
CA GLU A 40 7.76 18.77 1.71
C GLU A 40 6.31 18.28 1.78
N ILE A 41 6.08 16.97 1.64
CA ILE A 41 4.73 16.40 1.77
C ILE A 41 4.23 16.57 3.20
N ALA A 42 5.03 16.19 4.19
CA ALA A 42 4.67 16.28 5.60
C ALA A 42 4.41 17.72 6.07
N ALA A 43 5.11 18.71 5.52
CA ALA A 43 4.97 20.12 5.88
C ALA A 43 3.59 20.71 5.55
N LEU A 44 2.80 20.05 4.71
CA LEU A 44 1.42 20.45 4.43
C LEU A 44 0.43 20.14 5.58
N PHE A 45 0.85 19.36 6.58
CA PHE A 45 0.00 18.85 7.66
C PHE A 45 0.45 19.35 9.03
N ASP A 46 -0.49 19.49 9.98
CA ASP A 46 -0.18 19.84 11.38
C ASP A 46 0.37 18.63 12.16
N SER A 47 -0.06 17.42 11.78
CA SER A 47 0.43 16.17 12.36
C SER A 47 0.47 15.06 11.33
N VAL A 48 1.40 14.13 11.50
CA VAL A 48 1.64 13.03 10.55
C VAL A 48 1.81 11.73 11.31
N TYR A 49 1.05 10.71 10.92
CA TYR A 49 1.31 9.32 11.27
C TYR A 49 2.13 8.65 10.15
N VAL A 50 3.13 7.84 10.50
CA VAL A 50 3.78 6.91 9.57
C VAL A 50 3.87 5.51 10.13
N SER A 51 3.79 4.51 9.24
CA SER A 51 3.89 3.09 9.60
C SER A 51 5.24 2.50 9.21
N PHE A 52 5.77 1.57 10.01
CA PHE A 52 7.00 0.85 9.68
C PHE A 52 6.78 -0.58 9.17
N TYR A 53 5.56 -1.12 9.25
CA TYR A 53 5.30 -2.52 8.87
C TYR A 53 4.62 -2.68 7.50
N LYS A 54 4.37 -1.56 6.79
CA LYS A 54 3.89 -1.54 5.40
C LYS A 54 5.08 -1.65 4.44
N GLY A 55 5.36 -0.63 3.63
CA GLY A 55 6.48 -0.59 2.69
C GLY A 55 7.85 -0.97 3.27
N ILE A 56 8.13 -0.56 4.52
CA ILE A 56 9.40 -0.85 5.20
C ILE A 56 9.51 -2.32 5.66
N GLY A 57 8.38 -3.00 5.91
CA GLY A 57 8.35 -4.40 6.31
C GLY A 57 8.99 -4.71 7.67
N ALA A 58 8.95 -3.78 8.63
CA ALA A 58 9.26 -4.06 10.03
C ALA A 58 8.20 -4.97 10.69
N LEU A 59 8.45 -5.44 11.91
CA LEU A 59 7.49 -6.33 12.62
C LEU A 59 6.16 -5.61 12.92
N ALA A 60 6.27 -4.40 13.47
CA ALA A 60 5.15 -3.50 13.77
C ALA A 60 5.73 -2.09 13.98
N GLY A 61 4.90 -1.16 14.47
CA GLY A 61 5.35 0.14 14.93
C GLY A 61 4.92 1.30 14.03
N ALA A 62 4.92 2.46 14.66
CA ALA A 62 4.40 3.71 14.13
C ALA A 62 5.20 4.88 14.69
N MET A 63 5.19 6.01 13.97
CA MET A 63 5.63 7.29 14.51
C MET A 63 4.51 8.32 14.32
N LEU A 64 4.32 9.16 15.32
CA LEU A 64 3.50 10.36 15.25
C LEU A 64 4.42 11.57 15.28
N LEU A 65 4.29 12.44 14.29
CA LEU A 65 5.05 13.68 14.11
C LEU A 65 4.10 14.87 14.23
N GLY A 66 4.59 15.99 14.75
CA GLY A 66 3.83 17.23 14.93
C GLY A 66 4.62 18.23 15.78
N SER A 67 3.97 19.30 16.24
CA SER A 67 4.59 20.27 17.14
C SER A 67 5.00 19.66 18.48
N GLN A 68 5.93 20.31 19.19
CA GLN A 68 6.37 19.84 20.51
C GLN A 68 5.20 19.74 21.50
N ASP A 69 4.33 20.75 21.53
CA ASP A 69 3.14 20.78 22.39
C ASP A 69 2.20 19.60 22.09
N PHE A 70 1.91 19.37 20.80
CA PHE A 70 1.09 18.26 20.35
C PHE A 70 1.67 16.89 20.75
N ILE A 71 3.00 16.71 20.59
CA ILE A 71 3.67 15.47 21.01
C ILE A 71 3.69 15.34 22.54
N GLY A 72 3.77 16.45 23.27
CA GLY A 72 3.62 16.48 24.73
C GLY A 72 2.30 15.88 25.18
N GLU A 73 1.19 16.33 24.59
CA GLU A 73 -0.15 15.79 24.83
C GLU A 73 -0.28 14.33 24.38
N ALA A 74 0.21 13.99 23.18
CA ALA A 74 0.14 12.65 22.64
C ALA A 74 0.87 11.61 23.52
N ARG A 75 1.96 11.99 24.20
CA ARG A 75 2.66 11.12 25.16
C ARG A 75 1.79 10.76 26.37
N VAL A 76 1.01 11.72 26.88
CA VAL A 76 0.05 11.47 27.97
C VAL A 76 -1.01 10.48 27.50
N TRP A 77 -1.57 10.67 26.30
CA TRP A 77 -2.54 9.75 25.71
C TRP A 77 -1.96 8.37 25.45
N ARG A 78 -0.72 8.27 24.93
CA ARG A 78 -0.04 6.98 24.74
C ARG A 78 0.09 6.22 26.05
N ARG A 79 0.33 6.90 27.18
CA ARG A 79 0.34 6.26 28.51
C ARG A 79 -1.06 5.78 28.91
N ARG A 80 -2.08 6.64 28.77
CA ARG A 80 -3.47 6.30 29.10
C ARG A 80 -3.99 5.09 28.31
N GLN A 81 -3.60 4.98 27.04
CA GLN A 81 -3.95 3.87 26.15
C GLN A 81 -3.06 2.62 26.33
N GLY A 82 -2.18 2.58 27.33
CA GLY A 82 -1.30 1.43 27.57
C GLY A 82 -0.15 1.26 26.56
N GLY A 83 0.06 2.20 25.64
CA GLY A 83 1.11 2.13 24.61
C GLY A 83 2.51 2.54 25.09
N THR A 84 2.68 2.91 26.36
CA THR A 84 4.00 3.22 26.94
C THR A 84 4.57 1.98 27.61
N LEU A 85 5.04 1.05 26.77
CA LEU A 85 5.68 -0.18 27.22
C LEU A 85 7.06 0.11 27.82
N VAL A 86 7.51 -0.74 28.74
CA VAL A 86 8.85 -0.66 29.34
C VAL A 86 9.94 -0.79 28.26
N GLN A 87 9.73 -1.68 27.28
CA GLN A 87 10.65 -1.93 26.18
C GLN A 87 9.92 -1.87 24.84
N LEU A 88 10.27 -0.87 24.02
CA LEU A 88 9.83 -0.75 22.62
C LEU A 88 10.97 -1.02 21.62
N HIS A 89 12.19 -1.23 22.12
CA HIS A 89 13.39 -1.39 21.29
C HIS A 89 13.30 -2.53 20.26
N PRO A 90 12.60 -3.67 20.47
CA PRO A 90 12.50 -4.68 19.41
C PRO A 90 11.78 -4.16 18.17
N LEU A 91 10.74 -3.34 18.36
CA LEU A 91 9.99 -2.72 17.26
C LEU A 91 10.87 -1.70 16.52
N VAL A 92 11.58 -0.85 17.27
CA VAL A 92 12.51 0.15 16.72
C VAL A 92 13.64 -0.52 15.95
N ALA A 93 14.27 -1.55 16.52
CA ALA A 93 15.35 -2.29 15.87
C ALA A 93 14.88 -2.96 14.57
N SER A 94 13.69 -3.59 14.57
CA SER A 94 13.14 -4.22 13.36
C SER A 94 12.93 -3.23 12.20
N ALA A 95 12.55 -1.99 12.51
CA ALA A 95 12.43 -0.93 11.52
C ALA A 95 13.81 -0.41 11.09
N ALA A 96 14.68 -0.07 12.04
CA ALA A 96 16.00 0.48 11.78
C ALA A 96 16.88 -0.43 10.91
N MET A 97 16.80 -1.75 11.09
CA MET A 97 17.55 -2.74 10.30
C MET A 97 17.14 -2.77 8.81
N ARG A 98 15.97 -2.24 8.45
CA ARG A 98 15.40 -2.33 7.11
C ARG A 98 15.19 -0.98 6.44
N PHE A 99 15.09 0.09 7.22
CA PHE A 99 14.54 1.38 6.79
C PHE A 99 15.22 1.93 5.55
N ASP A 100 16.53 2.16 5.59
CA ASP A 100 17.26 2.79 4.50
C ASP A 100 17.25 1.93 3.22
N ALA A 101 17.50 0.63 3.38
CA ALA A 101 17.54 -0.31 2.27
C ALA A 101 16.17 -0.45 1.57
N GLN A 102 15.07 -0.42 2.34
CA GLN A 102 13.72 -0.50 1.78
C GLN A 102 13.27 0.82 1.18
N LEU A 103 13.59 1.95 1.82
CA LEU A 103 13.28 3.27 1.27
C LEU A 103 13.96 3.49 -0.09
N ALA A 104 15.21 3.02 -0.25
CA ALA A 104 15.93 3.08 -1.53
C ALA A 104 15.28 2.27 -2.66
N LYS A 105 14.44 1.27 -2.35
CA LYS A 105 13.75 0.43 -3.34
C LYS A 105 12.39 0.97 -3.78
N MET A 106 11.84 1.97 -3.09
CA MET A 106 10.51 2.54 -3.42
C MET A 106 10.36 2.97 -4.90
N PRO A 107 11.37 3.62 -5.53
CA PRO A 107 11.30 3.93 -6.95
C PRO A 107 11.17 2.68 -7.84
N ALA A 108 11.93 1.62 -7.51
CA ALA A 108 11.91 0.36 -8.25
C ALA A 108 10.58 -0.38 -8.06
N TYR A 109 10.01 -0.36 -6.85
CA TYR A 109 8.69 -0.94 -6.61
C TYR A 109 7.59 -0.23 -7.39
N ARG A 110 7.61 1.12 -7.44
CA ARG A 110 6.67 1.88 -8.27
C ARG A 110 6.84 1.56 -9.76
N ALA A 111 8.08 1.52 -10.26
CA ALA A 111 8.37 1.16 -11.65
C ALA A 111 7.84 -0.23 -12.00
N ARG A 112 8.07 -1.23 -11.13
CA ARG A 112 7.55 -2.58 -11.30
C ARG A 112 6.02 -2.64 -11.26
N ALA A 113 5.37 -1.87 -10.37
CA ALA A 113 3.91 -1.79 -10.32
C ALA A 113 3.31 -1.17 -11.58
N LEU A 114 3.94 -0.11 -12.13
CA LEU A 114 3.54 0.47 -13.41
C LEU A 114 3.65 -0.52 -14.56
N ALA A 115 4.75 -1.28 -14.62
CA ALA A 115 4.95 -2.31 -15.63
C ALA A 115 3.92 -3.44 -15.51
N LEU A 116 3.76 -4.00 -14.31
CA LEU A 116 2.82 -5.08 -14.04
C LEU A 116 1.37 -4.65 -14.27
N GLY A 117 0.97 -3.47 -13.77
CA GLY A 117 -0.37 -2.93 -13.96
C GLY A 117 -0.72 -2.73 -15.44
N ARG A 118 0.25 -2.29 -16.25
CA ARG A 118 0.08 -2.24 -17.72
C ARG A 118 -0.12 -3.63 -18.31
N ALA A 119 0.72 -4.60 -17.95
CA ALA A 119 0.63 -5.96 -18.48
C ALA A 119 -0.69 -6.65 -18.09
N LEU A 120 -1.12 -6.51 -16.84
CA LEU A 120 -2.38 -7.08 -16.36
C LEU A 120 -3.61 -6.42 -17.00
N SER A 121 -3.56 -5.11 -17.27
CA SER A 121 -4.65 -4.41 -17.95
C SER A 121 -4.85 -4.83 -19.41
N ALA A 122 -3.89 -5.54 -20.00
CA ALA A 122 -4.01 -6.09 -21.34
C ALA A 122 -4.74 -7.44 -21.37
N ILE A 123 -5.02 -8.06 -20.20
CA ILE A 123 -5.80 -9.29 -20.10
C ILE A 123 -7.28 -8.93 -20.14
N ASP A 124 -8.01 -9.52 -21.10
CA ASP A 124 -9.44 -9.27 -21.28
C ASP A 124 -10.26 -9.62 -20.01
N GLY A 125 -11.07 -8.66 -19.57
CA GLY A 125 -11.90 -8.75 -18.38
C GLY A 125 -11.21 -8.31 -17.08
N LEU A 126 -9.88 -8.14 -17.02
CA LEU A 126 -9.24 -7.58 -15.83
C LEU A 126 -9.26 -6.05 -15.86
N ILE A 127 -9.53 -5.44 -14.70
CA ILE A 127 -9.45 -3.98 -14.53
C ILE A 127 -8.44 -3.67 -13.43
N VAL A 128 -7.43 -2.87 -13.77
CA VAL A 128 -6.45 -2.33 -12.82
C VAL A 128 -6.93 -0.97 -12.34
N GLU A 129 -6.97 -0.77 -11.02
CA GLU A 129 -7.43 0.47 -10.40
C GLU A 129 -6.47 0.94 -9.28
N PRO A 130 -5.93 2.16 -9.34
CA PRO A 130 -5.96 3.07 -10.48
C PRO A 130 -5.07 2.58 -11.64
N GLN A 131 -5.41 2.97 -12.87
CA GLN A 131 -4.57 2.77 -14.05
C GLN A 131 -4.15 4.12 -14.65
N PRO A 132 -2.85 4.49 -14.61
CA PRO A 132 -1.73 3.73 -14.05
C PRO A 132 -1.69 3.69 -12.51
N PRO A 133 -1.10 2.64 -11.91
CA PRO A 133 -0.82 2.60 -10.48
C PRO A 133 -0.04 3.84 -10.03
N GLN A 134 -0.46 4.45 -8.93
CA GLN A 134 0.17 5.66 -8.43
C GLN A 134 1.40 5.34 -7.58
N VAL A 135 1.36 4.24 -6.84
CA VAL A 135 2.41 3.72 -5.96
C VAL A 135 2.69 2.24 -6.28
N ASN A 136 3.40 1.53 -5.42
CA ASN A 136 3.67 0.10 -5.55
C ASN A 136 2.46 -0.81 -5.22
N LEU A 137 1.25 -0.29 -5.29
CA LEU A 137 0.02 -0.97 -4.90
C LEU A 137 -1.12 -0.52 -5.81
N PHE A 138 -1.96 -1.48 -6.21
CA PHE A 138 -3.19 -1.24 -6.95
C PHE A 138 -4.18 -2.37 -6.67
N HIS A 139 -5.45 -2.11 -6.97
CA HIS A 139 -6.48 -3.14 -6.99
C HIS A 139 -6.61 -3.74 -8.38
N LEU A 140 -6.94 -5.03 -8.41
CA LEU A 140 -7.29 -5.75 -9.62
C LEU A 140 -8.71 -6.28 -9.45
N HIS A 141 -9.60 -5.88 -10.35
CA HIS A 141 -10.97 -6.36 -10.39
C HIS A 141 -11.10 -7.52 -11.37
N LEU A 142 -11.80 -8.56 -10.93
CA LEU A 142 -12.03 -9.77 -11.70
C LEU A 142 -13.54 -9.99 -11.90
N PRO A 143 -13.98 -10.38 -13.11
CA PRO A 143 -15.37 -10.66 -13.44
C PRO A 143 -15.76 -12.06 -12.97
N ALA A 144 -15.61 -12.32 -11.67
CA ALA A 144 -16.01 -13.54 -11.00
C ALA A 144 -16.25 -13.27 -9.50
N PRO A 145 -17.17 -14.01 -8.85
CA PRO A 145 -17.46 -13.86 -7.42
C PRO A 145 -16.22 -14.11 -6.55
N ALA A 146 -16.15 -13.48 -5.38
CA ALA A 146 -14.98 -13.58 -4.50
C ALA A 146 -14.67 -15.02 -4.08
N GLU A 147 -15.70 -15.83 -3.84
CA GLU A 147 -15.54 -17.26 -3.50
C GLU A 147 -14.88 -18.06 -4.64
N ALA A 148 -15.30 -17.81 -5.88
CA ALA A 148 -14.72 -18.48 -7.05
C ALA A 148 -13.25 -18.09 -7.25
N VAL A 149 -12.91 -16.81 -7.07
CA VAL A 149 -11.51 -16.34 -7.11
C VAL A 149 -10.69 -16.92 -5.96
N ALA A 150 -11.25 -17.05 -4.75
CA ALA A 150 -10.57 -17.66 -3.62
C ALA A 150 -10.22 -19.13 -3.89
N LYS A 151 -11.19 -19.90 -4.39
CA LYS A 151 -10.99 -21.30 -4.77
C LYS A 151 -9.93 -21.43 -5.88
N ALA A 152 -9.96 -20.57 -6.88
CA ALA A 152 -8.97 -20.55 -7.96
C ALA A 152 -7.55 -20.22 -7.44
N ARG A 153 -7.43 -19.23 -6.53
CA ARG A 153 -6.17 -18.88 -5.86
C ARG A 153 -5.62 -20.06 -5.06
N ASP A 154 -6.45 -20.76 -4.30
CA ASP A 154 -6.03 -21.92 -3.49
C ASP A 154 -5.54 -23.08 -4.36
N GLN A 155 -6.21 -23.34 -5.49
CA GLN A 155 -5.74 -24.34 -6.45
C GLN A 155 -4.38 -23.98 -7.07
N LEU A 156 -4.18 -22.73 -7.47
CA LEU A 156 -2.89 -22.27 -7.99
C LEU A 156 -1.79 -22.35 -6.93
N ALA A 157 -2.10 -22.01 -5.68
CA ALA A 157 -1.15 -22.15 -4.58
C ALA A 157 -0.77 -23.62 -4.36
N ALA A 158 -1.72 -24.55 -4.42
CA ALA A 158 -1.46 -25.98 -4.23
C ALA A 158 -0.68 -26.63 -5.40
N LEU A 159 -0.99 -26.23 -6.64
CA LEU A 159 -0.41 -26.84 -7.85
C LEU A 159 0.90 -26.20 -8.28
N GLU A 160 1.05 -24.90 -8.08
CA GLU A 160 2.14 -24.11 -8.66
C GLU A 160 2.94 -23.34 -7.59
N GLY A 161 2.53 -23.41 -6.32
CA GLY A 161 3.17 -22.66 -5.23
C GLY A 161 2.96 -21.14 -5.31
N ALA A 162 2.01 -20.67 -6.14
CA ALA A 162 1.78 -19.26 -6.39
C ALA A 162 0.63 -18.69 -5.56
N TRP A 163 0.94 -17.86 -4.57
CA TRP A 163 -0.05 -17.15 -3.75
C TRP A 163 -0.30 -15.74 -4.27
N LEU A 164 -1.34 -15.57 -5.11
CA LEU A 164 -1.56 -14.33 -5.87
C LEU A 164 -2.35 -13.24 -5.12
N ALA A 165 -3.17 -13.62 -4.15
CA ALA A 165 -4.02 -12.66 -3.43
C ALA A 165 -4.14 -13.07 -1.96
N GLN A 166 -3.79 -12.17 -1.04
CA GLN A 166 -3.98 -12.41 0.39
C GLN A 166 -5.43 -12.15 0.81
N ARG A 167 -6.01 -11.06 0.28
CA ARG A 167 -7.38 -10.63 0.54
C ARG A 167 -8.13 -10.57 -0.77
N ILE A 168 -9.33 -11.13 -0.76
CA ILE A 168 -10.27 -11.16 -1.88
C ILE A 168 -11.59 -10.67 -1.30
N GLY A 169 -12.17 -9.64 -1.93
CA GLY A 169 -13.45 -9.08 -1.52
C GLY A 169 -14.41 -8.99 -2.69
N GLU A 170 -15.69 -8.77 -2.39
CA GLU A 170 -16.68 -8.41 -3.39
C GLU A 170 -16.36 -7.02 -3.96
N ALA A 171 -16.46 -6.88 -5.28
CA ALA A 171 -16.37 -5.57 -5.93
C ALA A 171 -17.72 -4.84 -5.86
N GLN A 172 -17.72 -3.56 -6.22
CA GLN A 172 -18.95 -2.77 -6.29
C GLN A 172 -19.90 -3.25 -7.41
N VAL A 173 -19.36 -3.88 -8.45
CA VAL A 173 -20.14 -4.50 -9.51
C VAL A 173 -20.59 -5.89 -9.03
N PRO A 174 -21.89 -6.18 -8.97
CA PRO A 174 -22.37 -7.48 -8.54
C PRO A 174 -21.77 -8.63 -9.35
N GLY A 175 -21.33 -9.69 -8.66
CA GLY A 175 -20.68 -10.85 -9.29
C GLY A 175 -19.22 -10.64 -9.69
N TRP A 176 -18.65 -9.47 -9.41
CA TRP A 176 -17.22 -9.21 -9.56
C TRP A 176 -16.53 -9.21 -8.20
N SER A 177 -15.23 -9.44 -8.21
CA SER A 177 -14.39 -9.39 -7.02
C SER A 177 -13.23 -8.43 -7.21
N THR A 178 -12.57 -8.11 -6.10
CA THR A 178 -11.39 -7.26 -6.04
C THR A 178 -10.31 -7.93 -5.21
N ILE A 179 -9.07 -7.80 -5.66
CA ILE A 179 -7.87 -8.19 -4.92
C ILE A 179 -6.90 -7.01 -4.84
N GLU A 180 -6.03 -7.01 -3.83
CA GLU A 180 -4.94 -6.04 -3.70
C GLU A 180 -3.64 -6.67 -4.21
N VAL A 181 -2.99 -6.01 -5.19
CA VAL A 181 -1.66 -6.36 -5.67
C VAL A 181 -0.67 -5.38 -5.08
N TYR A 182 0.28 -5.90 -4.30
CA TYR A 182 1.34 -5.13 -3.65
C TYR A 182 2.70 -5.58 -4.15
N VAL A 183 3.44 -4.65 -4.74
CA VAL A 183 4.80 -4.88 -5.24
C VAL A 183 5.82 -4.59 -4.14
N GLY A 184 6.32 -5.67 -3.53
CA GLY A 184 7.51 -5.67 -2.67
C GLY A 184 8.65 -6.49 -3.27
N ASP A 185 9.59 -6.93 -2.43
CA ASP A 185 10.79 -7.68 -2.85
C ASP A 185 10.49 -8.89 -3.75
N ASN A 186 9.45 -9.66 -3.45
CA ASN A 186 9.11 -10.86 -4.23
C ASN A 186 8.70 -10.54 -5.67
N LEU A 187 7.77 -9.60 -5.87
CA LEU A 187 7.32 -9.22 -7.21
C LEU A 187 8.36 -8.39 -7.96
N LEU A 188 9.24 -7.67 -7.24
CA LEU A 188 10.37 -6.98 -7.86
C LEU A 188 11.36 -7.97 -8.49
N ALA A 189 11.53 -9.15 -7.90
CA ALA A 189 12.44 -10.19 -8.38
C ALA A 189 11.89 -11.06 -9.52
N LEU A 190 10.60 -10.93 -9.85
CA LEU A 190 9.92 -11.74 -10.87
C LEU A 190 9.49 -10.89 -12.06
N ASP A 191 9.74 -11.38 -13.28
CA ASP A 191 9.37 -10.72 -14.52
C ASP A 191 7.89 -10.97 -14.91
N ASP A 192 7.43 -10.25 -15.93
CA ASP A 192 6.05 -10.40 -16.42
C ASP A 192 5.81 -11.75 -17.11
N ALA A 193 6.84 -12.34 -17.73
CA ALA A 193 6.74 -13.67 -18.34
C ALA A 193 6.41 -14.74 -17.30
N THR A 194 6.84 -14.55 -16.06
CA THR A 194 6.52 -15.44 -14.93
C THR A 194 5.17 -15.08 -14.29
N VAL A 195 4.92 -13.79 -14.03
CA VAL A 195 3.79 -13.36 -13.20
C VAL A 195 2.47 -13.29 -13.97
N VAL A 196 2.46 -12.75 -15.19
CA VAL A 196 1.23 -12.50 -15.96
C VAL A 196 0.47 -13.80 -16.26
N PRO A 197 1.11 -14.91 -16.67
CA PRO A 197 0.39 -16.17 -16.92
C PRO A 197 -0.35 -16.71 -15.68
N LEU A 198 0.13 -16.42 -14.47
CA LEU A 198 -0.53 -16.84 -13.23
C LEU A 198 -1.89 -16.13 -13.06
N TYR A 199 -1.97 -14.83 -13.40
CA TYR A 199 -3.22 -14.08 -13.36
C TYR A 199 -4.21 -14.50 -14.46
N VAL A 200 -3.71 -14.88 -15.64
CA VAL A 200 -4.55 -15.48 -16.69
C VAL A 200 -5.20 -16.77 -16.17
N ARG A 201 -4.40 -17.70 -15.62
CA ARG A 201 -4.93 -18.95 -15.05
C ARG A 201 -5.86 -18.72 -13.87
N LEU A 202 -5.59 -17.71 -13.04
CA LEU A 202 -6.48 -17.32 -11.94
C LEU A 202 -7.86 -16.95 -12.48
N LEU A 203 -7.91 -16.10 -13.49
CA LEU A 203 -9.15 -15.65 -14.12
C LEU A 203 -9.92 -16.80 -14.78
N GLU A 204 -9.22 -17.64 -15.55
CA GLU A 204 -9.82 -18.81 -16.21
C GLU A 204 -10.46 -19.76 -15.20
N ARG A 205 -9.73 -20.09 -14.13
CA ARG A 205 -10.22 -20.98 -13.05
C ARG A 205 -11.37 -20.36 -12.27
N ALA A 206 -11.31 -19.06 -12.00
CA ALA A 206 -12.39 -18.36 -11.30
C ALA A 206 -13.67 -18.36 -12.12
N ARG A 207 -13.59 -18.09 -13.43
CA ARG A 207 -14.75 -18.16 -14.34
C ARG A 207 -15.32 -19.57 -14.46
N ALA A 208 -14.47 -20.60 -14.46
CA ALA A 208 -14.93 -21.99 -14.50
C ALA A 208 -15.61 -22.46 -13.20
N ALA A 209 -15.40 -21.74 -12.09
CA ALA A 209 -15.97 -22.05 -10.79
C ALA A 209 -17.17 -21.17 -10.41
N ALA A 210 -17.51 -20.17 -11.22
CA ALA A 210 -18.62 -19.25 -11.06
C ALA A 210 -19.88 -19.79 -11.77
#